data_AF-A0A8H6WX69-F1
#
_entry.id   AF-A0A8H6WX69-F1
#
_cell.length_a   1.000
_cell.length_b   1.000
_cell.length_c   1.000
_cell.angle_alpha   90.00
_cell.angle_beta   90.00
_cell.angle_gamma   90.00
#
_symmetry.space_group_name_H-M   'P 1'
#
loop_
_entity.id
_entity.type
_entity.pdbx_description
1 polymer ?
#
loop_
_entity_poly.entity_id
_entity_poly.type
_entity_poly.pdbx_seq_one_letter_code
_entity_poly.pdbx_strand_id
1 'polypeptide(L)'
;MQDGWRRHISYASIRPRIVRSIAWLITLSKRPSTSRVAYPVFWVFEVALSLLVRTAWFTLPVYLFHYVYRYYWAYWTSYFPPDAGLFEPAWPKSRIRLVILMATIPTWGLCMALGVVLWAVLKVLVMHAMQSSRRKHGREDGVSTPSKRTRARRSRMATLLRTNYLSMVCFVVSVSMALSGVYMFETYEYPGDHRYKGEIETALREPRDSGYFNGTKVFVAAMFNNNIEIMPYWIKEITKVIYYLGSDNVFISIVEGNSWDGTAEILDEWNGTLDQLGVPHLIRTRDKTIPRPADMSTSNPRIEFLSATRNLALEPLIERGGYDIVLFSNDVFIEADSIVELLKTKDGEWDMVCGLDLMRWGLYDAWVVRDRLGRLVSSLWPYFLEDAGMQAVMEEEPAPVLTCWNGIVAFRADPLLPISLRKPGPYPQSASLTPAQTPPIKFRRSGDKECFSSESFNLPYDLRRQFDMDRIYLNPRVINSYEWKYYVWFKLGMGVSMVKAKMVIGDTKRVWVWDGGDCHPW
;
A
#
# COMPACT_ATOMS: atom_id res chain seq x y z
N MET A 1 -41.43 -33.59 -2.66
CA MET A 1 -41.40 -32.93 -3.98
C MET A 1 -40.00 -33.10 -4.53
N GLN A 2 -39.83 -34.15 -5.32
CA GLN A 2 -38.66 -34.44 -6.12
C GLN A 2 -38.67 -33.56 -7.38
N ASP A 3 -37.49 -33.51 -8.00
CA ASP A 3 -37.19 -33.03 -9.35
C ASP A 3 -36.96 -31.52 -9.54
N GLY A 4 -35.75 -31.17 -10.03
CA GLY A 4 -35.59 -29.84 -10.60
C GLY A 4 -34.21 -29.32 -11.04
N TRP A 5 -33.06 -29.99 -10.89
CA TRP A 5 -31.80 -29.42 -11.38
C TRP A 5 -30.81 -30.42 -11.97
N ARG A 6 -31.04 -30.81 -13.24
CA ARG A 6 -29.98 -31.06 -14.24
C ARG A 6 -30.50 -30.75 -15.63
N ARG A 7 -29.99 -29.68 -16.27
CA ARG A 7 -29.88 -29.64 -17.73
C ARG A 7 -28.50 -29.11 -18.12
N HIS A 8 -27.72 -30.06 -18.63
CA HIS A 8 -26.63 -29.82 -19.56
C HIS A 8 -27.15 -29.03 -20.77
N ILE A 9 -26.47 -27.95 -21.13
CA ILE A 9 -26.48 -27.43 -22.50
C ILE A 9 -25.17 -27.87 -23.15
N SER A 10 -25.32 -28.76 -24.13
CA SER A 10 -24.27 -29.31 -24.97
C SER A 10 -23.65 -28.23 -25.86
N TYR A 11 -22.33 -28.16 -25.83
CA TYR A 11 -21.45 -27.47 -26.77
C TYR A 11 -21.49 -28.14 -28.16
N ALA A 12 -22.59 -28.03 -28.90
CA ALA A 12 -22.67 -28.61 -30.25
C ALA A 12 -23.72 -27.94 -31.16
N SER A 13 -23.69 -26.62 -31.37
CA SER A 13 -24.51 -26.03 -32.45
C SER A 13 -24.06 -24.69 -33.05
N ILE A 14 -23.03 -24.02 -32.53
CA ILE A 14 -22.68 -22.65 -33.01
C ILE A 14 -21.64 -22.63 -34.15
N ARG A 15 -21.04 -23.77 -34.50
CA ARG A 15 -20.03 -23.84 -35.58
C ARG A 15 -20.51 -23.78 -37.05
N PRO A 16 -21.79 -23.99 -37.45
CA PRO A 16 -22.14 -23.94 -38.87
C PRO A 16 -22.75 -22.61 -39.37
N ARG A 17 -23.14 -21.66 -38.50
CA ARG A 17 -23.85 -20.44 -38.97
C ARG A 17 -22.92 -19.34 -39.47
N ILE A 18 -21.83 -19.04 -38.76
CA ILE A 18 -20.87 -17.98 -39.17
C ILE A 18 -20.07 -18.40 -40.42
N VAL A 19 -19.71 -19.69 -40.50
CA VAL A 19 -19.01 -20.25 -41.67
C VAL A 19 -19.90 -20.27 -42.92
N ARG A 20 -21.22 -20.48 -42.76
CA ARG A 20 -22.19 -20.40 -43.88
C ARG A 20 -22.42 -18.96 -44.36
N SER A 21 -22.44 -17.97 -43.46
CA SER A 21 -22.58 -16.56 -43.85
C SER A 21 -21.37 -16.01 -44.62
N ILE A 22 -20.15 -16.43 -44.24
CA ILE A 22 -18.92 -16.07 -44.96
C ILE A 22 -18.83 -16.82 -46.30
N ALA A 23 -19.23 -18.10 -46.34
CA ALA A 23 -19.30 -18.86 -47.59
C ALA A 23 -20.35 -18.29 -48.56
N TRP A 24 -21.48 -17.78 -48.05
CA TRP A 24 -22.53 -17.12 -48.84
C TRP A 24 -22.06 -15.79 -49.47
N LEU A 25 -21.28 -15.00 -48.71
CA LEU A 25 -20.63 -13.79 -49.23
C LEU A 25 -19.59 -14.10 -50.32
N ILE A 26 -18.90 -15.24 -50.22
CA ILE A 26 -17.93 -15.69 -51.24
C ILE A 26 -18.62 -16.24 -52.49
N THR A 27 -19.78 -16.92 -52.38
CA THR A 27 -20.53 -17.42 -53.56
C THR A 27 -21.20 -16.32 -54.36
N LEU A 28 -21.53 -15.17 -53.76
CA LEU A 28 -21.98 -13.97 -54.48
C LEU A 28 -20.91 -13.38 -55.41
N SER A 29 -19.62 -13.68 -55.20
CA SER A 29 -18.52 -13.20 -56.05
C SER A 29 -18.33 -13.97 -57.37
N LYS A 30 -19.06 -15.08 -57.59
CA LYS A 30 -18.85 -15.99 -58.74
C LYS A 30 -19.93 -15.94 -59.83
N ARG A 31 -20.92 -15.03 -59.78
CA ARG A 31 -21.89 -14.87 -60.89
C ARG A 31 -21.38 -13.86 -61.92
N PRO A 32 -21.23 -14.24 -63.20
CA PRO A 32 -20.88 -13.30 -64.26
C PRO A 32 -22.13 -12.54 -64.72
N SER A 33 -22.01 -11.20 -64.82
CA SER A 33 -23.00 -10.22 -65.28
C SER A 33 -24.15 -9.99 -64.27
N THR A 34 -24.57 -8.78 -63.89
CA THR A 34 -24.50 -7.43 -64.46
C THR A 34 -24.64 -6.40 -63.32
N SER A 35 -23.84 -5.34 -63.32
CA SER A 35 -24.21 -3.95 -62.91
C SER A 35 -22.94 -3.13 -62.68
N ARG A 36 -22.82 -2.01 -63.41
CA ARG A 36 -21.69 -1.05 -63.32
C ARG A 36 -21.60 -0.30 -61.98
N VAL A 37 -22.45 -0.63 -61.00
CA VAL A 37 -22.55 0.04 -59.68
C VAL A 37 -21.96 -0.81 -58.55
N ALA A 38 -21.91 -2.14 -58.69
CA ALA A 38 -21.35 -3.03 -57.65
C ALA A 38 -19.82 -2.94 -57.54
N TYR A 39 -19.12 -2.71 -58.66
CA TYR A 39 -17.66 -2.58 -58.70
C TYR A 39 -17.11 -1.39 -57.88
N PRO A 40 -17.63 -0.15 -58.01
CA PRO A 40 -17.13 0.97 -57.21
C PRO A 40 -17.46 0.85 -55.72
N VAL A 41 -18.63 0.30 -55.33
CA VAL A 41 -18.96 0.07 -53.92
C VAL A 41 -18.06 -1.00 -53.29
N PHE A 42 -17.81 -2.09 -54.02
CA PHE A 42 -16.90 -3.14 -53.57
C PHE A 42 -15.43 -2.67 -53.54
N TRP A 43 -15.02 -1.83 -54.50
CA TRP A 43 -13.71 -1.20 -54.53
C TRP A 43 -13.53 -0.19 -53.39
N VAL A 44 -14.53 0.65 -53.11
CA VAL A 44 -14.53 1.55 -51.95
C VAL A 44 -14.48 0.77 -50.65
N PHE A 45 -15.21 -0.34 -50.53
CA PHE A 45 -15.16 -1.22 -49.35
C PHE A 45 -13.81 -1.92 -49.20
N GLU A 46 -13.21 -2.42 -50.28
CA GLU A 46 -11.86 -2.99 -50.29
C GLU A 46 -10.78 -1.95 -49.97
N VAL A 47 -10.89 -0.74 -50.50
CA VAL A 47 -9.98 0.38 -50.24
C VAL A 47 -10.14 0.86 -48.80
N ALA A 48 -11.37 0.99 -48.30
CA ALA A 48 -11.66 1.34 -46.91
C ALA A 48 -11.16 0.26 -45.94
N LEU A 49 -11.42 -1.02 -46.22
CA LEU A 49 -10.92 -2.14 -45.42
C LEU A 49 -9.39 -2.23 -45.48
N SER A 50 -8.78 -1.98 -46.63
CA SER A 50 -7.32 -1.94 -46.79
C SER A 50 -6.70 -0.75 -46.07
N LEU A 51 -7.35 0.43 -46.11
CA LEU A 51 -6.96 1.60 -45.33
C LEU A 51 -7.10 1.31 -43.84
N LEU A 52 -8.22 0.75 -43.40
CA LEU A 52 -8.51 0.43 -42.01
C LEU A 52 -7.53 -0.63 -41.48
N VAL A 53 -7.20 -1.67 -42.25
CA VAL A 53 -6.17 -2.65 -41.89
C VAL A 53 -4.76 -2.04 -41.90
N ARG A 54 -4.48 -1.02 -42.71
CA ARG A 54 -3.18 -0.32 -42.76
C ARG A 54 -3.03 0.74 -41.66
N THR A 55 -4.10 1.43 -41.29
CA THR A 55 -4.13 2.48 -40.26
C THR A 55 -4.42 1.92 -38.87
N ALA A 56 -5.12 0.78 -38.75
CA ALA A 56 -5.39 0.10 -37.48
C ALA A 56 -4.13 -0.23 -36.70
N TRP A 57 -3.00 -0.48 -37.38
CA TRP A 57 -1.71 -0.69 -36.72
C TRP A 57 -1.21 0.53 -35.93
N PHE A 58 -1.72 1.73 -36.23
CA PHE A 58 -1.35 2.97 -35.55
C PHE A 58 -2.49 3.52 -34.69
N THR A 59 -3.74 3.37 -35.12
CA THR A 59 -4.89 3.89 -34.38
C THR A 59 -5.34 2.98 -33.25
N LEU A 60 -5.29 1.66 -33.42
CA LEU A 60 -5.69 0.70 -32.38
C LEU A 60 -4.79 0.76 -31.14
N PRO A 61 -3.44 0.84 -31.24
CA PRO A 61 -2.59 0.95 -30.06
C PRO A 61 -2.83 2.24 -29.29
N VAL A 62 -3.02 3.37 -29.99
CA VAL A 62 -3.29 4.67 -29.36
C VAL A 62 -4.66 4.66 -28.66
N TYR A 63 -5.69 4.13 -29.32
CA TYR A 63 -7.01 3.97 -28.72
C TYR A 63 -6.96 3.06 -27.49
N LEU A 64 -6.26 1.93 -27.58
CA LEU A 64 -6.09 1.00 -26.47
C LEU A 64 -5.35 1.66 -25.30
N PHE A 65 -4.29 2.41 -25.57
CA PHE A 65 -3.55 3.15 -24.55
C PHE A 65 -4.47 4.14 -23.85
N HIS A 66 -5.22 4.93 -24.62
CA HIS A 66 -6.17 5.89 -24.06
C HIS A 66 -7.27 5.21 -23.25
N TYR A 67 -7.79 4.06 -23.70
CA TYR A 67 -8.79 3.29 -22.98
C TYR A 67 -8.25 2.76 -21.64
N VAL A 68 -7.06 2.15 -21.64
CA VAL A 68 -6.40 1.66 -20.42
C VAL A 68 -6.08 2.80 -19.47
N TYR A 69 -5.54 3.92 -19.99
CA TYR A 69 -5.27 5.11 -19.20
C TYR A 69 -6.55 5.66 -18.55
N ARG A 70 -7.64 5.76 -19.32
CA ARG A 70 -8.93 6.23 -18.81
C ARG A 70 -9.52 5.29 -17.77
N TYR A 71 -9.32 3.98 -17.91
CA TYR A 71 -9.73 3.00 -16.91
C TYR A 71 -9.01 3.25 -15.58
N TYR A 72 -7.66 3.33 -15.59
CA TYR A 72 -6.89 3.60 -14.38
C TYR A 72 -7.15 4.99 -13.81
N TRP A 73 -7.36 6.00 -14.66
CA TRP A 73 -7.77 7.34 -14.22
C TRP A 73 -9.14 7.32 -13.56
N ALA A 74 -10.13 6.64 -14.15
CA ALA A 74 -11.47 6.53 -13.57
C ALA A 74 -11.44 5.78 -12.23
N TYR A 75 -10.71 4.67 -12.18
CA TYR A 75 -10.44 3.92 -10.95
C TYR A 75 -9.79 4.82 -9.90
N TRP A 76 -8.75 5.57 -10.26
CA TRP A 76 -8.12 6.53 -9.36
C TRP A 76 -9.13 7.57 -8.83
N THR A 77 -9.90 8.21 -9.72
CA THR A 77 -10.88 9.22 -9.33
C THR A 77 -12.05 8.67 -8.52
N SER A 78 -12.37 7.37 -8.59
CA SER A 78 -13.37 6.78 -7.69
C SER A 78 -12.86 6.70 -6.25
N TYR A 79 -11.56 6.53 -6.05
CA TYR A 79 -10.94 6.56 -4.73
C TYR A 79 -10.48 7.95 -4.29
N PHE A 80 -10.31 8.89 -5.22
CA PHE A 80 -9.84 10.26 -4.99
C PHE A 80 -10.57 11.23 -5.93
N PRO A 81 -11.86 11.56 -5.66
CA PRO A 81 -12.61 12.45 -6.52
C PRO A 81 -11.93 13.83 -6.58
N PRO A 82 -11.71 14.37 -7.79
CA PRO A 82 -11.01 15.64 -7.97
C PRO A 82 -11.76 16.85 -7.40
N ASP A 83 -13.07 16.71 -7.14
CA ASP A 83 -13.95 17.78 -6.67
C ASP A 83 -14.33 17.62 -5.18
N ALA A 84 -13.48 16.97 -4.37
CA ALA A 84 -13.75 16.73 -2.94
C ALA A 84 -13.77 18.00 -2.05
N GLY A 85 -13.76 19.21 -2.64
CA GLY A 85 -13.84 20.48 -1.92
C GLY A 85 -12.51 20.93 -1.32
N LEU A 86 -12.53 21.43 -0.06
CA LEU A 86 -11.42 22.07 0.67
C LEU A 86 -10.14 21.22 0.84
N PHE A 87 -10.16 19.95 0.43
CA PHE A 87 -9.08 19.00 0.63
C PHE A 87 -8.80 18.26 -0.69
N GLU A 88 -8.07 18.90 -1.62
CA GLU A 88 -7.47 18.16 -2.74
C GLU A 88 -6.43 17.17 -2.20
N PRO A 89 -6.19 16.01 -2.86
CA PRO A 89 -5.06 15.14 -2.52
C PRO A 89 -3.77 15.97 -2.49
N ALA A 90 -2.89 15.74 -1.51
CA ALA A 90 -1.65 16.51 -1.29
C ALA A 90 -0.61 16.42 -2.43
N TRP A 91 -1.01 15.94 -3.60
CA TRP A 91 -0.15 15.48 -4.68
C TRP A 91 -0.32 16.31 -5.94
N PRO A 92 0.78 16.71 -6.62
CA PRO A 92 0.69 17.31 -7.93
C PRO A 92 0.00 16.38 -8.93
N LYS A 93 -0.83 16.96 -9.80
CA LYS A 93 -1.44 16.26 -10.93
C LYS A 93 -0.42 15.52 -11.82
N SER A 94 0.84 15.98 -11.87
CA SER A 94 1.93 15.32 -12.59
C SER A 94 2.34 13.97 -12.00
N ARG A 95 2.38 13.84 -10.66
CA ARG A 95 2.70 12.56 -10.00
C ARG A 95 1.58 11.56 -10.12
N ILE A 96 0.33 12.01 -9.98
CA ILE A 96 -0.85 11.19 -10.24
C ILE A 96 -0.78 10.59 -11.66
N ARG A 97 -0.42 11.41 -12.65
CA ARG A 97 -0.21 10.92 -14.03
C ARG A 97 0.93 9.91 -14.12
N LEU A 98 2.06 10.15 -13.46
CA LEU A 98 3.20 9.22 -13.47
C LEU A 98 2.80 7.83 -12.94
N VAL A 99 2.12 7.76 -11.79
CA VAL A 99 1.72 6.47 -11.22
C VAL A 99 0.66 5.79 -12.09
N ILE A 100 -0.30 6.55 -12.61
CA ILE A 100 -1.27 6.01 -13.57
C ILE A 100 -0.55 5.47 -14.81
N LEU A 101 0.52 6.12 -15.29
CA LEU A 101 1.33 5.64 -16.39
C LEU A 101 2.11 4.37 -16.04
N MET A 102 2.59 4.23 -14.81
CA MET A 102 3.25 3.01 -14.32
C MET A 102 2.32 1.79 -14.37
N ALA A 103 1.00 1.96 -14.18
CA ALA A 103 0.02 0.89 -14.38
C ALA A 103 -0.47 0.78 -15.83
N THR A 104 -0.59 1.91 -16.53
CA THR A 104 -1.14 1.96 -17.90
C THR A 104 -0.20 1.32 -18.91
N ILE A 105 1.08 1.70 -18.89
CA ILE A 105 2.08 1.27 -19.87
C ILE A 105 2.24 -0.25 -19.89
N PRO A 106 2.36 -0.95 -18.75
CA PRO A 106 2.60 -2.39 -18.75
C PRO A 106 1.35 -3.17 -19.14
N THR A 107 0.18 -2.77 -18.65
CA THR A 107 -1.12 -3.36 -19.04
C THR A 107 -1.38 -3.15 -20.53
N TRP A 108 -1.11 -1.96 -21.05
CA TRP A 108 -1.19 -1.69 -22.48
C TRP A 108 -0.23 -2.56 -23.28
N GLY A 109 1.04 -2.65 -22.86
CA GLY A 109 2.06 -3.49 -23.49
C GLY A 109 1.66 -4.97 -23.52
N LEU A 110 1.11 -5.48 -22.43
CA LEU A 110 0.61 -6.86 -22.35
C LEU A 110 -0.56 -7.09 -23.31
N CYS A 111 -1.56 -6.20 -23.31
CA CYS A 111 -2.69 -6.29 -24.23
C CYS A 111 -2.25 -6.22 -25.70
N MET A 112 -1.27 -5.36 -26.02
CA MET A 112 -0.68 -5.26 -27.35
C MET A 112 0.04 -6.56 -27.76
N ALA A 113 0.85 -7.14 -26.86
CA ALA A 113 1.55 -8.40 -27.12
C ALA A 113 0.56 -9.55 -27.38
N LEU A 114 -0.48 -9.67 -26.55
CA LEU A 114 -1.56 -10.65 -26.73
C LEU A 114 -2.32 -10.42 -28.05
N GLY A 115 -2.57 -9.17 -28.42
CA GLY A 115 -3.20 -8.81 -29.69
C GLY A 115 -2.38 -9.25 -30.90
N VAL A 116 -1.05 -9.09 -30.86
CA VAL A 116 -0.16 -9.55 -31.94
C VAL A 116 -0.16 -11.07 -32.05
N VAL A 117 -0.12 -11.80 -30.93
CA VAL A 117 -0.19 -13.27 -30.91
C VAL A 117 -1.53 -13.75 -31.48
N LEU A 118 -2.65 -13.17 -31.02
CA LEU A 118 -3.98 -13.52 -31.51
C LEU A 118 -4.11 -13.29 -33.02
N TRP A 119 -3.56 -12.18 -33.52
CA TRP A 119 -3.54 -11.87 -34.94
C TRP A 119 -2.69 -12.86 -35.75
N ALA A 120 -1.55 -13.30 -35.20
CA ALA A 120 -0.72 -14.33 -35.83
C ALA A 120 -1.45 -15.68 -35.93
N VAL A 121 -2.13 -16.10 -34.85
CA VAL A 121 -2.95 -17.32 -34.83
C VAL A 121 -4.10 -17.22 -35.84
N LEU A 122 -4.83 -16.11 -35.85
CA LEU A 122 -5.94 -15.89 -36.78
C LEU A 122 -5.46 -15.94 -38.24
N LYS A 123 -4.32 -15.32 -38.54
CA LYS A 123 -3.68 -15.40 -39.87
C LYS A 123 -3.41 -16.84 -40.28
N VAL A 124 -2.83 -17.67 -39.41
CA VAL A 124 -2.56 -19.09 -39.69
C VAL A 124 -3.86 -19.85 -39.95
N LEU A 125 -4.87 -19.68 -39.11
CA LEU A 125 -6.18 -20.33 -39.26
C LEU A 125 -6.88 -19.95 -40.57
N VAL A 126 -6.86 -18.67 -40.93
CA VAL A 126 -7.43 -18.17 -42.20
C VAL A 126 -6.65 -18.73 -43.38
N MET A 127 -5.32 -18.75 -43.33
CA MET A 127 -4.50 -19.34 -44.39
C MET A 127 -4.79 -20.83 -44.57
N HIS A 128 -4.91 -21.60 -43.49
CA HIS A 128 -5.29 -23.02 -43.53
C HIS A 128 -6.69 -23.22 -44.11
N ALA A 129 -7.67 -22.40 -43.71
CA ALA A 129 -9.03 -22.45 -44.25
C ALA A 129 -9.06 -22.14 -45.77
N MET A 130 -8.29 -21.13 -46.21
CA MET A 130 -8.16 -20.78 -47.63
C MET A 130 -7.45 -21.87 -48.44
N GLN A 131 -6.41 -22.51 -47.90
CA GLN A 131 -5.72 -23.64 -48.55
C GLN A 131 -6.62 -24.88 -48.65
N SER A 132 -7.39 -25.19 -47.62
CA SER A 132 -8.39 -26.27 -47.62
C SER A 132 -9.49 -26.04 -48.67
N SER A 133 -9.98 -24.79 -48.77
CA SER A 133 -10.94 -24.38 -49.81
C SER A 133 -10.36 -24.48 -51.22
N ARG A 134 -9.10 -24.06 -51.43
CA ARG A 134 -8.41 -24.19 -52.72
C ARG A 134 -8.13 -25.64 -53.11
N ARG A 135 -7.79 -26.53 -52.17
CA ARG A 135 -7.65 -27.97 -52.45
C ARG A 135 -8.97 -28.61 -52.89
N LYS A 136 -10.12 -28.13 -52.39
CA LYS A 136 -11.45 -28.59 -52.83
C LYS A 136 -11.89 -28.06 -54.20
N HIS A 137 -11.32 -26.95 -54.67
CA HIS A 137 -11.69 -26.33 -55.95
C HIS A 137 -10.62 -26.46 -57.05
N GLY A 138 -9.41 -26.94 -56.72
CA GLY A 138 -8.27 -27.01 -57.65
C GLY A 138 -8.28 -28.18 -58.63
N ARG A 139 -9.44 -28.77 -58.96
CA ARG A 139 -9.55 -29.82 -59.99
C ARG A 139 -9.96 -29.27 -61.37
N GLU A 140 -10.34 -28.00 -61.46
CA GLU A 140 -10.70 -27.35 -62.72
C GLU A 140 -10.11 -25.93 -62.68
N ASP A 141 -9.02 -25.69 -63.43
CA ASP A 141 -8.75 -24.43 -64.15
C ASP A 141 -7.30 -24.39 -64.65
N GLY A 142 -7.18 -24.15 -65.96
CA GLY A 142 -5.97 -24.23 -66.75
C GLY A 142 -5.00 -23.05 -66.67
N VAL A 143 -4.04 -23.13 -67.60
CA VAL A 143 -2.76 -22.43 -67.72
C VAL A 143 -2.86 -20.90 -67.68
N SER A 144 -2.02 -20.26 -66.84
CA SER A 144 -1.76 -18.81 -66.87
C SER A 144 -0.26 -18.53 -66.93
N THR A 145 0.14 -17.47 -67.64
CA THR A 145 1.52 -17.18 -68.07
C THR A 145 2.52 -16.90 -66.92
N PRO A 146 3.81 -17.28 -67.05
CA PRO A 146 4.74 -17.38 -65.92
C PRO A 146 5.16 -16.04 -65.28
N SER A 147 5.32 -14.96 -66.05
CA SER A 147 6.00 -13.73 -65.60
C SER A 147 5.14 -12.79 -64.73
N LYS A 148 3.83 -12.69 -65.02
CA LYS A 148 2.88 -11.90 -64.19
C LYS A 148 2.61 -12.57 -62.84
N ARG A 149 2.57 -13.91 -62.80
CA ARG A 149 2.47 -14.71 -61.56
C ARG A 149 3.68 -14.52 -60.65
N THR A 150 4.90 -14.44 -61.20
CA THR A 150 6.14 -14.26 -60.41
C THR A 150 6.24 -12.87 -59.80
N ARG A 151 5.87 -11.80 -60.53
CA ARG A 151 5.90 -10.42 -60.01
C ARG A 151 4.87 -10.19 -58.90
N ALA A 152 3.64 -10.66 -59.09
CA ALA A 152 2.60 -10.59 -58.07
C ALA A 152 2.92 -11.44 -56.82
N ARG A 153 3.54 -12.62 -57.01
CA ARG A 153 3.99 -13.49 -55.92
C ARG A 153 5.16 -12.86 -55.14
N ARG A 154 6.14 -12.23 -55.81
CA ARG A 154 7.23 -11.49 -55.16
C ARG A 154 6.73 -10.27 -54.37
N SER A 155 5.80 -9.48 -54.92
CA SER A 155 5.20 -8.33 -54.23
C SER A 155 4.37 -8.73 -53.01
N ARG A 156 3.56 -9.80 -53.10
CA ARG A 156 2.84 -10.37 -51.95
C ARG A 156 3.79 -10.90 -50.88
N MET A 157 4.86 -11.58 -51.27
CA MET A 157 5.86 -12.12 -50.35
C MET A 157 6.64 -11.01 -49.63
N ALA A 158 7.03 -9.94 -50.32
CA ALA A 158 7.66 -8.76 -49.71
C ALA A 158 6.72 -8.03 -48.72
N THR A 159 5.43 -7.92 -49.05
CA THR A 159 4.42 -7.32 -48.16
C THR A 159 4.20 -8.18 -46.90
N LEU A 160 4.15 -9.50 -47.06
CA LEU A 160 4.05 -10.45 -45.94
C LEU A 160 5.27 -10.39 -45.03
N LEU A 161 6.49 -10.36 -45.60
CA LEU A 161 7.73 -10.23 -44.85
C LEU A 161 7.78 -8.91 -44.07
N ARG A 162 7.42 -7.78 -44.71
CA ARG A 162 7.37 -6.46 -44.04
C ARG A 162 6.33 -6.41 -42.93
N THR A 163 5.15 -7.01 -43.14
CA THR A 163 4.09 -7.06 -42.13
C THR A 163 4.49 -7.93 -40.95
N ASN A 164 5.11 -9.09 -41.21
CA ASN A 164 5.60 -9.98 -40.15
C ASN A 164 6.75 -9.35 -39.37
N TYR A 165 7.67 -8.65 -40.04
CA TYR A 165 8.73 -7.88 -39.41
C TYR A 165 8.15 -6.78 -38.51
N LEU A 166 7.19 -5.99 -39.00
CA LEU A 166 6.54 -4.95 -38.19
C LEU A 166 5.77 -5.54 -37.00
N SER A 167 5.03 -6.64 -37.19
CA SER A 167 4.36 -7.35 -36.09
C SER A 167 5.37 -7.87 -35.05
N MET A 168 6.52 -8.40 -35.48
CA MET A 168 7.59 -8.84 -34.60
C MET A 168 8.19 -7.67 -33.81
N VAL A 169 8.48 -6.53 -34.47
CA VAL A 169 8.96 -5.32 -33.80
C VAL A 169 7.94 -4.82 -32.77
N CYS A 170 6.66 -4.72 -33.13
CA CYS A 170 5.60 -4.33 -32.20
C CYS A 170 5.49 -5.29 -31.01
N PHE A 171 5.57 -6.60 -31.25
CA PHE A 171 5.56 -7.61 -30.19
C PHE A 171 6.73 -7.42 -29.23
N VAL A 172 7.95 -7.31 -29.76
CA VAL A 172 9.17 -7.12 -28.96
C VAL A 172 9.05 -5.84 -28.12
N VAL A 173 8.70 -4.70 -28.72
CA VAL A 173 8.54 -3.43 -27.98
C VAL A 173 7.46 -3.54 -26.90
N SER A 174 6.32 -4.16 -27.21
CA SER A 174 5.21 -4.28 -26.25
C SER A 174 5.57 -5.19 -25.07
N VAL A 175 6.25 -6.30 -25.34
CA VAL A 175 6.78 -7.19 -24.31
C VAL A 175 7.85 -6.48 -23.50
N SER A 176 8.78 -5.75 -24.12
CA SER A 176 9.79 -4.96 -23.41
C SER A 176 9.16 -3.92 -22.49
N MET A 177 8.10 -3.22 -22.93
CA MET A 177 7.38 -2.25 -22.09
C MET A 177 6.62 -2.93 -20.94
N ALA A 178 6.01 -4.09 -21.19
CA ALA A 178 5.37 -4.89 -20.13
C ALA A 178 6.39 -5.37 -19.09
N LEU A 179 7.51 -5.95 -19.54
CA LEU A 179 8.59 -6.42 -18.67
C LEU A 179 9.27 -5.29 -17.91
N SER A 180 9.49 -4.13 -18.55
CA SER A 180 10.03 -2.94 -17.87
C SER A 180 9.06 -2.44 -16.80
N GLY A 181 7.75 -2.54 -17.07
CA GLY A 181 6.69 -2.27 -16.12
C GLY A 181 6.70 -3.17 -14.90
N VAL A 182 6.75 -4.49 -15.14
CA VAL A 182 6.88 -5.50 -14.08
C VAL A 182 8.15 -5.24 -13.28
N TYR A 183 9.28 -5.01 -13.96
CA TYR A 183 10.54 -4.68 -13.31
C TYR A 183 10.41 -3.44 -12.42
N MET A 184 9.84 -2.33 -12.92
CA MET A 184 9.61 -1.14 -12.09
C MET A 184 8.66 -1.41 -10.92
N PHE A 185 7.63 -2.22 -11.10
CA PHE A 185 6.73 -2.62 -10.01
C PHE A 185 7.37 -3.58 -9.00
N GLU A 186 8.39 -4.33 -9.39
CA GLU A 186 9.15 -5.20 -8.50
C GLU A 186 10.35 -4.47 -7.86
N THR A 187 10.79 -3.35 -8.42
CA THR A 187 12.00 -2.61 -8.01
C THR A 187 11.72 -1.14 -7.64
N TYR A 188 10.46 -0.78 -7.39
CA TYR A 188 10.09 0.59 -6.99
C TYR A 188 10.65 1.00 -5.62
N GLU A 189 11.18 0.05 -4.86
CA GLU A 189 11.68 0.24 -3.51
C GLU A 189 12.72 1.36 -3.48
N TYR A 190 12.40 2.45 -2.79
CA TYR A 190 13.34 3.54 -2.58
C TYR A 190 14.48 3.05 -1.67
N PRO A 191 15.76 3.34 -1.97
CA PRO A 191 16.90 2.90 -1.15
C PRO A 191 16.78 3.24 0.34
N GLY A 192 16.12 4.36 0.67
CA GLY A 192 15.86 4.79 2.04
C GLY A 192 14.85 3.95 2.80
N ASP A 193 14.00 3.18 2.12
CA ASP A 193 12.88 2.45 2.74
C ASP A 193 13.28 1.06 3.24
N HIS A 194 14.42 0.52 2.80
CA HIS A 194 14.83 -0.86 3.04
C HIS A 194 16.23 -1.01 3.65
N ARG A 195 16.71 0.01 4.37
CA ARG A 195 18.07 0.04 4.96
C ARG A 195 18.40 -1.21 5.78
N TYR A 196 17.40 -1.77 6.46
CA TYR A 196 17.57 -2.92 7.33
C TYR A 196 17.03 -4.24 6.75
N LYS A 197 16.53 -4.24 5.51
CA LYS A 197 16.00 -5.46 4.87
C LYS A 197 17.03 -6.59 4.81
N GLY A 198 18.29 -6.27 4.52
CA GLY A 198 19.37 -7.27 4.53
C GLY A 198 19.63 -7.89 5.91
N GLU A 199 19.51 -7.10 6.98
CA GLU A 199 19.65 -7.61 8.35
C GLU A 199 18.46 -8.50 8.73
N ILE A 200 17.24 -8.10 8.37
CA ILE A 200 16.03 -8.93 8.56
C ILE A 200 16.14 -10.26 7.79
N GLU A 201 16.54 -10.22 6.52
CA GLU A 201 16.73 -11.44 5.72
C GLU A 201 17.79 -12.36 6.30
N THR A 202 18.87 -11.80 6.85
CA THR A 202 19.90 -12.57 7.55
C THR A 202 19.33 -13.24 8.79
N ALA A 203 18.56 -12.51 9.61
CA ALA A 203 17.91 -13.07 10.80
C ALA A 203 16.90 -14.18 10.48
N LEU A 204 16.21 -14.10 9.34
CA LEU A 204 15.30 -15.15 8.88
C LEU A 204 16.04 -16.40 8.38
N ARG A 205 17.22 -16.26 7.78
CA ARG A 205 18.03 -17.38 7.30
C ARG A 205 18.79 -18.07 8.44
N GLU A 206 19.24 -17.28 9.42
CA GLU A 206 20.02 -17.73 10.57
C GLU A 206 19.37 -17.26 11.88
N PRO A 207 18.26 -17.88 12.33
CA PRO A 207 17.63 -17.53 13.61
C PRO A 207 18.56 -17.69 14.80
N ARG A 208 18.51 -16.74 15.74
CA ARG A 208 19.27 -16.77 17.01
C ARG A 208 18.34 -16.34 18.14
N ASP A 209 18.31 -17.10 19.23
CA ASP A 209 17.49 -16.76 20.40
C ASP A 209 17.90 -15.41 21.01
N SER A 210 19.20 -15.09 20.95
CA SER A 210 19.75 -13.79 21.37
C SER A 210 19.58 -12.66 20.35
N GLY A 211 19.12 -12.97 19.13
CA GLY A 211 18.87 -12.02 18.05
C GLY A 211 20.07 -11.24 17.54
N TYR A 212 19.76 -10.13 16.86
CA TYR A 212 20.71 -9.24 16.16
C TYR A 212 20.69 -7.81 16.70
N PHE A 213 19.92 -7.55 17.76
CA PHE A 213 19.72 -6.21 18.32
C PHE A 213 20.41 -5.99 19.68
N ASN A 214 21.69 -6.38 19.75
CA ASN A 214 22.59 -6.15 20.90
C ASN A 214 22.05 -6.62 22.28
N GLY A 215 21.10 -7.56 22.32
CA GLY A 215 20.47 -8.05 23.55
C GLY A 215 19.48 -7.07 24.20
N THR A 216 19.08 -6.02 23.50
CA THR A 216 18.06 -5.07 24.00
C THR A 216 16.70 -5.76 24.06
N LYS A 217 16.05 -5.72 25.23
CA LYS A 217 14.76 -6.39 25.43
C LYS A 217 13.59 -5.50 25.05
N VAL A 218 12.73 -5.98 24.16
CA VAL A 218 11.59 -5.24 23.61
C VAL A 218 10.27 -5.90 24.03
N PHE A 219 9.45 -5.13 24.73
CA PHE A 219 8.06 -5.47 25.02
C PHE A 219 7.16 -4.95 23.90
N VAL A 220 6.61 -5.84 23.08
CA VAL A 220 5.71 -5.49 21.98
C VAL A 220 4.28 -5.50 22.48
N ALA A 221 3.60 -4.37 22.40
CA ALA A 221 2.21 -4.20 22.79
C ALA A 221 1.34 -3.82 21.58
N ALA A 222 0.14 -4.39 21.48
CA ALA A 222 -0.83 -3.97 20.46
C ALA A 222 -2.28 -4.14 20.94
N MET A 223 -3.18 -3.43 20.26
CA MET A 223 -4.62 -3.49 20.50
C MET A 223 -5.37 -3.68 19.20
N PHE A 224 -6.37 -4.57 19.17
CA PHE A 224 -7.17 -4.85 17.98
C PHE A 224 -8.68 -4.87 18.28
N ASN A 225 -9.47 -4.45 17.30
CA ASN A 225 -10.92 -4.60 17.25
C ASN A 225 -11.44 -4.54 15.81
N ASN A 226 -11.83 -5.69 15.27
CA ASN A 226 -12.30 -5.89 13.89
C ASN A 226 -11.24 -5.54 12.82
N ASN A 227 -10.07 -6.15 12.93
CA ASN A 227 -8.89 -5.86 12.11
C ASN A 227 -8.50 -7.01 11.15
N ILE A 228 -9.44 -7.91 10.81
CA ILE A 228 -9.14 -9.13 10.04
C ILE A 228 -8.34 -8.88 8.75
N GLU A 229 -8.56 -7.74 8.06
CA GLU A 229 -7.87 -7.40 6.82
C GLU A 229 -6.37 -7.12 7.02
N ILE A 230 -5.98 -6.62 8.19
CA ILE A 230 -4.60 -6.22 8.52
C ILE A 230 -3.83 -7.38 9.16
N MET A 231 -4.54 -8.23 9.91
CA MET A 231 -3.95 -9.27 10.77
C MET A 231 -2.91 -10.16 10.08
N PRO A 232 -3.16 -10.78 8.89
CA PRO A 232 -2.17 -11.66 8.27
C PRO A 232 -0.87 -10.95 7.90
N TYR A 233 -0.96 -9.68 7.49
CA TYR A 233 0.20 -8.88 7.15
C TYR A 233 0.97 -8.47 8.41
N TRP A 234 0.27 -7.93 9.40
CA TRP A 234 0.88 -7.49 10.65
C TRP A 234 1.58 -8.63 11.39
N ILE A 235 0.93 -9.79 11.51
CA ILE A 235 1.53 -11.00 12.14
C ILE A 235 2.80 -11.41 11.41
N LYS A 236 2.77 -11.44 10.08
CA LYS A 236 3.94 -11.80 9.27
C LYS A 236 5.11 -10.85 9.53
N GLU A 237 4.88 -9.55 9.52
CA GLU A 237 5.94 -8.56 9.71
C GLU A 237 6.46 -8.54 11.15
N ILE A 238 5.60 -8.64 12.17
CA ILE A 238 6.03 -8.76 13.57
C ILE A 238 6.79 -10.07 13.81
N THR A 239 6.39 -11.17 13.17
CA THR A 239 7.15 -12.43 13.26
C THR A 239 8.57 -12.28 12.73
N LYS A 240 8.78 -11.51 11.65
CA LYS A 240 10.15 -11.19 11.19
C LYS A 240 10.92 -10.35 12.19
N VAL A 241 10.25 -9.39 12.86
CA VAL A 241 10.86 -8.59 13.93
C VAL A 241 11.26 -9.48 15.11
N ILE A 242 10.44 -10.47 15.48
CA ILE A 242 10.79 -11.47 16.51
C ILE A 242 12.07 -12.21 16.13
N TYR A 243 12.20 -12.69 14.88
CA TYR A 243 13.43 -13.34 14.42
C TYR A 243 14.66 -12.42 14.48
N TYR A 244 14.48 -11.15 14.15
CA TYR A 244 15.54 -10.15 14.23
C TYR A 244 15.94 -9.82 15.67
N LEU A 245 14.99 -9.67 16.59
CA LEU A 245 15.24 -9.33 18.00
C LEU A 245 15.70 -10.54 18.83
N GLY A 246 15.29 -11.75 18.44
CA GLY A 246 15.51 -12.99 19.17
C GLY A 246 14.42 -13.28 20.21
N SER A 247 14.05 -14.54 20.36
CA SER A 247 13.01 -15.02 21.29
C SER A 247 13.32 -14.68 22.77
N ASP A 248 14.59 -14.64 23.16
CA ASP A 248 15.03 -14.30 24.53
C ASP A 248 14.81 -12.82 24.89
N ASN A 249 14.63 -11.97 23.88
CA ASN A 249 14.58 -10.52 24.03
C ASN A 249 13.19 -9.93 23.76
N VAL A 250 12.18 -10.75 23.45
CA VAL A 250 10.86 -10.25 23.06
C VAL A 250 9.78 -10.76 24.00
N PHE A 251 8.84 -9.88 24.33
CA PHE A 251 7.53 -10.26 24.87
C PHE A 251 6.43 -9.72 23.99
N ILE A 252 5.41 -10.53 23.68
CA ILE A 252 4.23 -10.08 22.92
C ILE A 252 3.03 -9.94 23.85
N SER A 253 2.46 -8.75 23.99
CA SER A 253 1.20 -8.54 24.70
C SER A 253 0.14 -7.90 23.81
N ILE A 254 -1.00 -8.58 23.66
CA ILE A 254 -2.08 -8.13 22.79
C ILE A 254 -3.39 -8.14 23.55
N VAL A 255 -4.17 -7.07 23.36
CA VAL A 255 -5.56 -7.01 23.80
C VAL A 255 -6.46 -6.86 22.60
N GLU A 256 -7.33 -7.84 22.38
CA GLU A 256 -8.35 -7.84 21.34
C GLU A 256 -9.73 -7.63 21.99
N GLY A 257 -10.40 -6.53 21.63
CA GLY A 257 -11.61 -6.03 22.28
C GLY A 257 -12.91 -6.62 21.76
N ASN A 258 -13.09 -7.94 21.81
CA ASN A 258 -14.31 -8.65 21.41
C ASN A 258 -14.82 -8.27 20.01
N SER A 259 -14.00 -8.57 19.02
CA SER A 259 -14.29 -8.48 17.59
C SER A 259 -15.42 -9.44 17.21
N TRP A 260 -16.14 -9.07 16.15
CA TRP A 260 -17.20 -9.90 15.55
C TRP A 260 -16.78 -10.48 14.19
N ASP A 261 -15.64 -10.06 13.66
CA ASP A 261 -14.97 -10.68 12.52
C ASP A 261 -13.99 -11.78 12.99
N GLY A 262 -13.20 -12.31 12.06
CA GLY A 262 -12.21 -13.38 12.32
C GLY A 262 -10.92 -12.94 13.03
N THR A 263 -10.86 -11.73 13.60
CA THR A 263 -9.63 -11.20 14.24
C THR A 263 -9.18 -12.07 15.41
N ALA A 264 -10.13 -12.50 16.25
CA ALA A 264 -9.83 -13.27 17.45
C ALA A 264 -9.27 -14.66 17.11
N GLU A 265 -9.85 -15.32 16.11
CA GLU A 265 -9.43 -16.65 15.66
C GLU A 265 -8.01 -16.65 15.10
N ILE A 266 -7.66 -15.62 14.31
CA ILE A 266 -6.29 -15.47 13.78
C ILE A 266 -5.28 -15.24 14.93
N LEU A 267 -5.66 -14.46 15.95
CA LEU A 267 -4.81 -14.24 17.12
C LEU A 267 -4.64 -15.51 17.97
N ASP A 268 -5.69 -16.32 18.12
CA ASP A 268 -5.61 -17.62 18.81
C ASP A 268 -4.65 -18.59 18.08
N GLU A 269 -4.70 -18.62 16.74
CA GLU A 269 -3.77 -19.43 15.93
C GLU A 269 -2.32 -18.95 16.09
N TRP A 270 -2.11 -17.63 16.07
CA TRP A 270 -0.77 -17.07 16.24
C TRP A 270 -0.25 -17.25 17.67
N ASN A 271 -1.11 -17.28 18.70
CA ASN A 271 -0.72 -17.62 20.07
C ASN A 271 0.00 -18.99 20.13
N GLY A 272 -0.57 -20.01 19.49
CA GLY A 272 0.07 -21.33 19.39
C GLY A 272 1.36 -21.33 18.56
N THR A 273 1.50 -20.40 17.61
CA THR A 273 2.76 -20.20 16.86
C THR A 273 3.83 -19.57 17.75
N LEU A 274 3.49 -18.59 18.59
CA LEU A 274 4.42 -17.97 19.54
C LEU A 274 4.91 -18.97 20.59
N ASP A 275 4.04 -19.88 21.05
CA ASP A 275 4.42 -21.00 21.92
C ASP A 275 5.50 -21.88 21.26
N GLN A 276 5.33 -22.23 19.98
CA GLN A 276 6.29 -23.03 19.22
C GLN A 276 7.62 -22.31 18.99
N LEU A 277 7.58 -20.98 18.86
CA LEU A 277 8.77 -20.14 18.74
C LEU A 277 9.45 -19.87 20.09
N GLY A 278 8.88 -20.32 21.21
CA GLY A 278 9.43 -20.08 22.54
C GLY A 278 9.39 -18.61 22.96
N VAL A 279 8.50 -17.80 22.37
CA VAL A 279 8.40 -16.36 22.65
C VAL A 279 7.44 -16.14 23.81
N PRO A 280 7.88 -15.52 24.93
CA PRO A 280 6.97 -15.13 26.00
C PRO A 280 5.85 -14.21 25.50
N HIS A 281 4.60 -14.52 25.82
CA HIS A 281 3.48 -13.71 25.34
C HIS A 281 2.25 -13.79 26.24
N LEU A 282 1.33 -12.85 26.04
CA LEU A 282 -0.02 -12.85 26.56
C LEU A 282 -0.97 -12.20 25.55
N ILE A 283 -1.76 -13.03 24.87
CA ILE A 283 -2.78 -12.58 23.93
C ILE A 283 -4.16 -12.76 24.58
N ARG A 284 -4.83 -11.65 24.85
CA ARG A 284 -6.21 -11.62 25.36
C ARG A 284 -7.17 -11.49 24.20
N THR A 285 -7.78 -12.59 23.79
CA THR A 285 -8.83 -12.61 22.75
C THR A 285 -10.22 -12.51 23.36
N ARG A 286 -11.13 -11.82 22.68
CA ARG A 286 -12.52 -11.59 23.12
C ARG A 286 -12.62 -10.92 24.48
N ASP A 287 -11.67 -10.04 24.81
CA ASP A 287 -11.59 -9.38 26.11
C ASP A 287 -12.72 -8.35 26.28
N LYS A 288 -13.30 -8.34 27.48
CA LYS A 288 -14.35 -7.40 27.90
C LYS A 288 -14.02 -6.77 29.26
N THR A 289 -12.78 -6.85 29.70
CA THR A 289 -12.32 -6.37 31.01
C THR A 289 -12.52 -4.87 31.12
N ILE A 290 -12.22 -4.13 30.04
CA ILE A 290 -12.51 -2.70 29.94
C ILE A 290 -13.80 -2.51 29.13
N PRO A 291 -14.89 -2.00 29.75
CA PRO A 291 -16.15 -1.79 29.03
C PRO A 291 -15.99 -0.76 27.91
N ARG A 292 -16.29 -1.18 26.68
CA ARG A 292 -16.30 -0.27 25.52
C ARG A 292 -17.50 0.67 25.62
N PRO A 293 -17.31 2.00 25.52
CA PRO A 293 -18.43 2.94 25.55
C PRO A 293 -19.33 2.73 24.33
N ALA A 294 -20.64 2.96 24.51
CA ALA A 294 -21.62 2.81 23.43
C ALA A 294 -21.35 3.77 22.27
N ASP A 295 -20.82 4.96 22.58
CA ASP A 295 -20.46 5.98 21.61
C ASP A 295 -18.95 6.25 21.63
N MET A 296 -18.27 5.81 20.58
CA MET A 296 -16.85 6.05 20.32
C MET A 296 -16.58 7.37 19.59
N SER A 297 -17.58 8.25 19.42
CA SER A 297 -17.41 9.60 18.86
C SER A 297 -17.15 10.67 19.92
N THR A 298 -17.44 10.38 21.20
CA THR A 298 -17.17 11.27 22.33
C THR A 298 -15.69 11.25 22.71
N SER A 299 -15.06 12.41 22.94
CA SER A 299 -13.63 12.47 23.24
C SER A 299 -13.29 11.84 24.60
N ASN A 300 -13.91 12.29 25.70
CA ASN A 300 -13.51 11.85 27.04
C ASN A 300 -13.77 10.36 27.32
N PRO A 301 -14.98 9.80 27.16
CA PRO A 301 -15.21 8.36 27.36
C PRO A 301 -14.35 7.48 26.44
N ARG A 302 -14.15 7.89 25.18
CA ARG A 302 -13.24 7.20 24.26
C ARG A 302 -11.80 7.20 24.76
N ILE A 303 -11.27 8.35 25.17
CA ILE A 303 -9.89 8.48 25.68
C ILE A 303 -9.72 7.67 26.97
N GLU A 304 -10.71 7.69 27.87
CA GLU A 304 -10.69 6.88 29.08
C GLU A 304 -10.62 5.39 28.75
N PHE A 305 -11.50 4.91 27.85
CA PHE A 305 -11.48 3.54 27.35
C PHE A 305 -10.12 3.18 26.73
N LEU A 306 -9.64 3.98 25.78
CA LEU A 306 -8.37 3.75 25.09
C LEU A 306 -7.17 3.75 26.05
N SER A 307 -7.17 4.64 27.05
CA SER A 307 -6.11 4.68 28.06
C SER A 307 -6.13 3.44 28.95
N ALA A 308 -7.31 3.00 29.38
CA ALA A 308 -7.46 1.80 30.20
C ALA A 308 -7.07 0.53 29.44
N THR A 309 -7.46 0.40 28.17
CA THR A 309 -7.09 -0.75 27.34
C THR A 309 -5.59 -0.79 27.03
N ARG A 310 -4.94 0.35 26.77
CA ARG A 310 -3.47 0.38 26.62
C ARG A 310 -2.75 -0.01 27.90
N ASN A 311 -3.24 0.45 29.05
CA ASN A 311 -2.68 0.04 30.35
C ASN A 311 -2.87 -1.48 30.59
N LEU A 312 -4.00 -2.07 30.16
CA LEU A 312 -4.20 -3.52 30.22
C LEU A 312 -3.21 -4.29 29.33
N ALA A 313 -2.88 -3.76 28.15
CA ALA A 313 -1.85 -4.33 27.28
C ALA A 313 -0.43 -4.23 27.88
N LEU A 314 -0.19 -3.25 28.77
CA LEU A 314 1.09 -3.08 29.47
C LEU A 314 1.17 -3.81 30.81
N GLU A 315 0.07 -4.40 31.30
CA GLU A 315 0.03 -5.06 32.61
C GLU A 315 1.17 -6.08 32.81
N PRO A 316 1.49 -6.98 31.86
CA PRO A 316 2.57 -7.95 32.06
C PRO A 316 3.96 -7.30 32.23
N LEU A 317 4.18 -6.15 31.60
CA LEU A 317 5.41 -5.37 31.76
C LEU A 317 5.49 -4.79 33.18
N ILE A 318 4.39 -4.22 33.66
CA ILE A 318 4.32 -3.56 34.98
C ILE A 318 4.50 -4.57 36.11
N GLU A 319 4.00 -5.80 35.93
CA GLU A 319 4.14 -6.87 36.92
C GLU A 319 5.54 -7.48 36.98
N ARG A 320 6.20 -7.64 35.82
CA ARG A 320 7.43 -8.44 35.70
C ARG A 320 8.70 -7.60 35.51
N GLY A 321 8.57 -6.41 34.94
CA GLY A 321 9.69 -5.59 34.49
C GLY A 321 10.57 -6.32 33.46
N GLY A 322 11.85 -5.94 33.40
CA GLY A 322 12.85 -6.70 32.65
C GLY A 322 12.94 -6.41 31.14
N TYR A 323 12.25 -5.39 30.64
CA TYR A 323 12.35 -4.93 29.25
C TYR A 323 12.88 -3.49 29.19
N ASP A 324 13.62 -3.16 28.14
CA ASP A 324 14.24 -1.84 27.93
C ASP A 324 13.32 -0.89 27.17
N ILE A 325 12.65 -1.43 26.16
CA ILE A 325 11.84 -0.69 25.20
C ILE A 325 10.43 -1.27 25.18
N VAL A 326 9.43 -0.41 25.13
CA VAL A 326 8.08 -0.77 24.69
C VAL A 326 7.93 -0.38 23.24
N LEU A 327 7.62 -1.35 22.37
CA LEU A 327 7.16 -1.12 21.00
C LEU A 327 5.64 -1.24 21.00
N PHE A 328 4.93 -0.12 20.88
CA PHE A 328 3.47 -0.11 20.84
C PHE A 328 3.00 0.09 19.39
N SER A 329 2.24 -0.87 18.87
CA SER A 329 1.64 -0.81 17.54
C SER A 329 0.13 -0.63 17.63
N ASN A 330 -0.40 0.28 16.81
CA ASN A 330 -1.80 0.25 16.40
C ASN A 330 -2.00 -0.82 15.31
N ASP A 331 -3.22 -0.89 14.78
CA ASP A 331 -3.66 -1.70 13.65
C ASP A 331 -3.25 -1.09 12.30
N VAL A 332 -1.94 -1.04 12.03
CA VAL A 332 -1.38 -0.44 10.82
C VAL A 332 -0.60 -1.43 9.96
N PHE A 333 -0.61 -1.20 8.65
CA PHE A 333 0.33 -1.80 7.71
C PHE A 333 1.70 -1.15 7.88
N ILE A 334 2.70 -1.96 8.21
CA ILE A 334 4.10 -1.58 8.36
C ILE A 334 5.00 -2.80 8.15
N GLU A 335 6.19 -2.60 7.57
CA GLU A 335 7.18 -3.66 7.37
C GLU A 335 8.17 -3.80 8.53
N ALA A 336 8.73 -5.00 8.67
CA ALA A 336 9.69 -5.33 9.72
C ALA A 336 10.95 -4.43 9.70
N ASP A 337 11.44 -4.06 8.52
CA ASP A 337 12.58 -3.16 8.36
C ASP A 337 12.27 -1.73 8.79
N SER A 338 11.05 -1.23 8.55
CA SER A 338 10.55 0.04 9.09
C SER A 338 10.43 0.02 10.62
N ILE A 339 10.11 -1.13 11.22
CA ILE A 339 10.11 -1.29 12.69
C ILE A 339 11.56 -1.26 13.23
N VAL A 340 12.51 -1.93 12.56
CA VAL A 340 13.93 -1.87 12.95
C VAL A 340 14.49 -0.46 12.77
N GLU A 341 14.10 0.24 11.70
CA GLU A 341 14.39 1.65 11.46
C GLU A 341 13.89 2.54 12.61
N LEU A 342 12.66 2.31 13.09
CA LEU A 342 12.13 3.00 14.25
C LEU A 342 13.03 2.80 15.48
N LEU A 343 13.35 1.55 15.81
CA LEU A 343 14.16 1.20 16.99
C LEU A 343 15.59 1.78 16.91
N LYS A 344 16.20 1.79 15.72
CA LYS A 344 17.55 2.32 15.46
C LYS A 344 17.60 3.82 15.21
N THR A 345 16.48 4.53 15.30
CA THR A 345 16.45 5.99 15.17
C THR A 345 17.53 6.62 16.05
N LYS A 346 18.33 7.56 15.52
CA LYS A 346 19.44 8.21 16.25
C LYS A 346 20.33 7.21 17.03
N ASP A 347 20.63 6.05 16.44
CA ASP A 347 21.45 4.99 17.04
C ASP A 347 20.92 4.46 18.39
N GLY A 348 19.62 4.61 18.65
CA GLY A 348 18.99 4.26 19.91
C GLY A 348 19.05 5.37 20.97
N GLU A 349 19.58 6.57 20.66
CA GLU A 349 19.67 7.71 21.57
C GLU A 349 18.38 8.55 21.58
N TRP A 350 17.28 7.91 21.98
CA TRP A 350 15.97 8.54 22.17
C TRP A 350 15.30 8.05 23.45
N ASP A 351 14.31 8.82 23.89
CA ASP A 351 13.42 8.49 25.00
C ASP A 351 12.08 7.96 24.48
N MET A 352 11.60 8.53 23.37
CA MET A 352 10.45 8.05 22.60
C MET A 352 10.63 8.38 21.12
N VAL A 353 10.18 7.50 20.24
CA VAL A 353 10.22 7.71 18.78
C VAL A 353 8.95 7.14 18.14
N CYS A 354 8.37 7.89 17.21
CA CYS A 354 7.15 7.47 16.50
C CYS A 354 7.38 7.37 15.00
N GLY A 355 6.57 6.53 14.37
CA GLY A 355 6.42 6.50 12.92
C GLY A 355 5.59 7.66 12.40
N LEU A 356 5.21 7.54 11.12
CA LEU A 356 4.41 8.50 10.38
C LEU A 356 3.24 7.74 9.74
N ASP A 357 2.06 7.87 10.32
CA ASP A 357 0.84 7.29 9.77
C ASP A 357 0.24 8.20 8.70
N LEU A 358 -0.08 7.59 7.57
CA LEU A 358 -0.52 8.32 6.39
C LEU A 358 -1.88 7.83 5.92
N MET A 359 -2.73 8.78 5.60
CA MET A 359 -4.05 8.54 5.03
C MET A 359 -4.18 9.33 3.73
N ARG A 360 -5.37 9.32 3.14
CA ARG A 360 -5.72 9.94 1.86
C ARG A 360 -5.03 11.27 1.52
N TRP A 361 -4.81 12.14 2.52
CA TRP A 361 -4.33 13.51 2.33
C TRP A 361 -2.91 13.76 2.87
N GLY A 362 -2.27 12.77 3.50
CA GLY A 362 -0.96 12.96 4.16
C GLY A 362 -0.99 12.47 5.60
N LEU A 363 -0.29 13.17 6.50
CA LEU A 363 -0.15 12.82 7.91
C LEU A 363 -1.53 12.73 8.57
N TYR A 364 -1.84 11.51 8.99
CA TYR A 364 -3.02 11.18 9.78
C TYR A 364 -2.77 11.47 11.25
N ASP A 365 -3.83 11.50 12.06
CA ASP A 365 -3.75 11.79 13.49
C ASP A 365 -2.84 12.98 13.86
N ALA A 366 -2.73 13.99 12.99
CA ALA A 366 -1.85 15.15 13.18
C ALA A 366 -2.13 15.92 14.50
N TRP A 367 -3.31 15.67 15.08
CA TRP A 367 -3.76 16.22 16.32
C TRP A 367 -3.04 15.69 17.58
N VAL A 368 -2.37 14.52 17.52
CA VAL A 368 -1.48 14.04 18.61
C VAL A 368 -0.02 14.47 18.42
N VAL A 369 0.31 15.00 17.24
CA VAL A 369 1.64 15.51 16.93
C VAL A 369 1.76 16.97 17.34
N ARG A 370 2.86 17.31 18.00
CA ARG A 370 3.28 18.70 18.20
C ARG A 370 4.71 18.86 17.75
N ASP A 371 4.98 19.94 17.03
CA ASP A 371 6.35 20.32 16.73
C ASP A 371 7.15 20.55 18.03
N ARG A 372 8.47 20.66 17.93
CA ARG A 372 9.33 20.90 19.11
C ARG A 372 8.98 22.18 19.90
N LEU A 373 8.21 23.10 19.31
CA LEU A 373 7.74 24.34 19.94
C LEU A 373 6.32 24.18 20.52
N GLY A 374 5.78 22.96 20.55
CA GLY A 374 4.46 22.65 21.07
C GLY A 374 3.30 23.01 20.14
N ARG A 375 3.54 23.33 18.87
CA ARG A 375 2.50 23.79 17.94
C ARG A 375 1.95 22.64 17.10
N LEU A 376 0.70 22.79 16.66
CA LEU A 376 0.10 21.88 15.70
C LEU A 376 0.86 21.87 14.37
N VAL A 377 1.00 20.68 13.80
CA VAL A 377 1.60 20.45 12.48
C VAL A 377 0.55 20.49 11.37
N SER A 378 1.01 20.55 10.14
CA SER A 378 0.23 20.32 8.93
C SER A 378 0.06 18.83 8.68
N SER A 379 -1.10 18.42 8.15
CA SER A 379 -1.24 17.10 7.53
C SER A 379 -0.53 17.00 6.18
N LEU A 380 -0.14 18.13 5.58
CA LEU A 380 0.52 18.19 4.28
C LEU A 380 2.03 18.22 4.46
N TRP A 381 2.74 17.42 3.66
CA TRP A 381 4.20 17.43 3.63
C TRP A 381 4.73 18.86 3.34
N PRO A 382 5.77 19.36 4.04
CA PRO A 382 6.68 18.66 4.97
C PRO A 382 6.22 18.59 6.43
N TYR A 383 4.91 18.68 6.69
CA TYR A 383 4.21 18.57 7.97
C TYR A 383 4.54 19.68 8.97
N PHE A 384 5.80 19.91 9.27
CA PHE A 384 6.24 20.94 10.20
C PHE A 384 6.31 22.31 9.53
N LEU A 385 5.92 23.35 10.28
CA LEU A 385 5.97 24.74 9.83
C LEU A 385 7.22 25.46 10.34
N GLU A 386 7.79 24.97 11.44
CA GLU A 386 9.05 25.47 12.00
C GLU A 386 10.25 24.84 11.29
N ASP A 387 11.33 25.60 11.18
CA ASP A 387 12.41 25.26 10.25
C ASP A 387 13.14 23.96 10.59
N ALA A 388 13.36 23.63 11.86
CA ALA A 388 14.15 22.45 12.22
C ALA A 388 13.44 21.14 11.86
N GLY A 389 12.18 20.97 12.28
CA GLY A 389 11.35 19.83 11.92
C GLY A 389 11.04 19.77 10.42
N MET A 390 10.85 20.93 9.78
CA MET A 390 10.62 21.00 8.33
C MET A 390 11.83 20.48 7.56
N GLN A 391 13.03 20.96 7.89
CA GLN A 391 14.27 20.49 7.25
C GLN A 391 14.52 19.02 7.54
N ALA A 392 14.34 18.58 8.79
CA ALA A 392 14.50 17.17 9.15
C ALA A 392 13.60 16.26 8.29
N VAL A 393 12.31 16.57 8.15
CA VAL A 393 11.41 15.80 7.27
C VAL A 393 11.82 15.86 5.80
N MET A 394 12.26 17.03 5.32
CA MET A 394 12.71 17.19 3.94
C MET A 394 14.00 16.41 3.63
N GLU A 395 14.86 16.23 4.62
CA GLU A 395 16.12 15.48 4.55
C GLU A 395 15.95 14.01 4.95
N GLU A 396 14.72 13.56 5.24
CA GLU A 396 14.42 12.21 5.76
C GLU A 396 15.19 11.87 7.05
N GLU A 397 15.39 12.87 7.90
CA GLU A 397 16.01 12.77 9.22
C GLU A 397 14.95 12.78 10.33
N PRO A 398 15.22 12.14 11.49
CA PRO A 398 14.31 12.18 12.63
C PRO A 398 14.07 13.61 13.11
N ALA A 399 12.81 14.06 13.05
CA ALA A 399 12.40 15.41 13.44
C ALA A 399 12.15 15.46 14.96
N PRO A 400 12.74 16.41 15.70
CA PRO A 400 12.43 16.59 17.12
C PRO A 400 11.00 17.11 17.28
N VAL A 401 10.25 16.51 18.19
CA VAL A 401 8.83 16.83 18.44
C VAL A 401 8.56 16.92 19.94
N LEU A 402 7.52 17.66 20.31
CA LEU A 402 7.06 17.68 21.70
C LEU A 402 6.22 16.43 22.02
N THR A 403 5.39 15.98 21.07
CA THR A 403 4.64 14.71 21.16
C THR A 403 4.44 14.08 19.78
N CYS A 404 4.29 12.75 19.74
CA CYS A 404 3.86 11.98 18.56
C CYS A 404 3.27 10.62 18.99
N TRP A 405 2.63 9.89 18.08
CA TRP A 405 2.21 8.48 18.28
C TRP A 405 2.08 7.72 16.96
N ASN A 406 1.26 8.25 16.05
CA ASN A 406 1.23 7.99 14.60
C ASN A 406 1.44 6.53 14.16
N GLY A 407 0.51 5.68 14.57
CA GLY A 407 0.40 4.28 14.14
C GLY A 407 1.35 3.31 14.85
N ILE A 408 2.60 3.69 15.08
CA ILE A 408 3.58 2.87 15.81
C ILE A 408 4.58 3.74 16.55
N VAL A 409 4.96 3.31 17.75
CA VAL A 409 5.87 4.04 18.63
C VAL A 409 6.78 3.11 19.40
N ALA A 410 8.02 3.53 19.65
CA ALA A 410 8.91 2.92 20.63
C ALA A 410 9.25 3.93 21.73
N PHE A 411 9.24 3.51 23.00
CA PHE A 411 9.62 4.37 24.13
C PHE A 411 10.28 3.56 25.25
N ARG A 412 11.02 4.22 26.12
CA ARG A 412 11.69 3.56 27.26
C ARG A 412 10.68 2.99 28.25
N ALA A 413 10.88 1.75 28.66
CA ALA A 413 9.95 1.06 29.55
C ALA A 413 10.02 1.55 31.00
N ASP A 414 11.19 1.98 31.46
CA ASP A 414 11.47 2.26 32.87
C ASP A 414 10.47 3.21 33.57
N PRO A 415 10.04 4.34 32.95
CA PRO A 415 9.05 5.24 33.55
C PRO A 415 7.68 4.61 33.86
N LEU A 416 7.30 3.53 33.16
CA LEU A 416 6.06 2.79 33.41
C LEU A 416 6.19 1.81 34.59
N LEU A 417 7.40 1.47 35.00
CA LEU A 417 7.63 0.42 35.97
C LEU A 417 7.45 0.93 37.40
N PRO A 418 6.91 0.09 38.31
CA PRO A 418 7.01 0.31 39.75
C PRO A 418 8.47 0.54 40.16
N ILE A 419 8.67 1.37 41.20
CA ILE A 419 10.01 1.75 41.69
C ILE A 419 10.90 0.52 41.97
N SER A 420 10.32 -0.58 42.45
CA SER A 420 11.03 -1.83 42.75
C SER A 420 11.58 -2.57 41.53
N LEU A 421 11.07 -2.27 40.32
CA LEU A 421 11.43 -2.94 39.08
C LEU A 421 12.28 -2.07 38.15
N ARG A 422 12.52 -0.80 38.51
CA ARG A 422 13.32 0.13 37.71
C ARG A 422 14.81 -0.16 37.79
N LYS A 423 15.52 0.16 36.71
CA LYS A 423 16.98 0.09 36.68
C LYS A 423 17.55 1.32 37.41
N PRO A 424 18.66 1.19 38.15
CA PRO A 424 19.41 2.35 38.61
C PRO A 424 19.96 3.10 37.39
N GLY A 425 19.57 4.36 37.19
CA GLY A 425 19.97 5.18 36.05
C GLY A 425 20.38 6.59 36.45
N PRO A 426 21.09 7.34 35.58
CA PRO A 426 21.41 8.74 35.78
C PRO A 426 20.15 9.58 35.58
N TYR A 427 19.30 9.57 36.58
CA TYR A 427 18.06 10.32 36.55
C TYR A 427 18.35 11.80 36.89
N PRO A 428 18.00 12.76 36.02
CA PRO A 428 18.20 14.17 36.30
C PRO A 428 17.49 14.58 37.60
N GLN A 429 18.18 15.34 38.44
CA GLN A 429 17.64 15.82 39.71
C GLN A 429 16.65 16.96 39.43
N SER A 430 15.37 16.63 39.31
CA SER A 430 14.28 17.60 39.30
C SER A 430 13.65 17.72 40.70
N ALA A 431 13.00 18.85 40.98
CA ALA A 431 12.66 19.31 42.32
C ALA A 431 11.67 18.38 43.05
N SER A 432 12.08 17.97 44.26
CA SER A 432 11.40 17.14 45.28
C SER A 432 11.65 15.63 45.21
N LEU A 433 11.60 14.99 44.03
CA LEU A 433 11.84 13.56 43.86
C LEU A 433 12.77 13.29 42.67
N THR A 434 13.73 12.40 42.84
CA THR A 434 14.50 11.88 41.70
C THR A 434 13.61 11.05 40.79
N PRO A 435 13.86 10.94 39.47
CA PRO A 435 13.07 10.07 38.61
C PRO A 435 13.04 8.59 39.03
N ALA A 436 14.01 8.11 39.81
CA ALA A 436 13.95 6.80 40.48
C ALA A 436 12.83 6.70 41.54
N GLN A 437 12.44 7.81 42.14
CA GLN A 437 11.43 7.92 43.20
C GLN A 437 10.09 8.46 42.68
N THR A 438 10.05 8.99 41.45
CA THR A 438 8.82 9.45 40.80
C THR A 438 7.86 8.26 40.59
N PRO A 439 6.56 8.37 40.95
CA PRO A 439 5.60 7.29 40.70
C PRO A 439 5.55 6.86 39.21
N PRO A 440 5.14 5.62 38.90
CA PRO A 440 5.04 5.16 37.52
C PRO A 440 4.01 5.96 36.72
N ILE A 441 4.37 6.35 35.50
CA ILE A 441 3.41 6.94 34.56
C ILE A 441 2.57 5.84 33.92
N LYS A 442 1.42 6.23 33.38
CA LYS A 442 0.48 5.35 32.70
C LYS A 442 -0.27 6.13 31.63
N PHE A 443 -0.87 5.44 30.67
CA PHE A 443 -1.81 6.09 29.77
C PHE A 443 -2.98 6.66 30.58
N ARG A 444 -3.34 7.91 30.29
CA ARG A 444 -4.39 8.62 31.00
C ARG A 444 -5.09 9.61 30.09
N ARG A 445 -6.35 9.91 30.43
CA ARG A 445 -6.98 11.13 29.94
C ARG A 445 -6.34 12.37 30.57
N SER A 446 -6.63 13.51 29.98
CA SER A 446 -6.22 14.80 30.50
C SER A 446 -7.05 15.18 31.72
N GLY A 447 -6.40 15.84 32.67
CA GLY A 447 -7.06 16.39 33.85
C GLY A 447 -7.92 17.61 33.52
N ASP A 448 -8.79 18.02 34.43
CA ASP A 448 -9.78 19.08 34.18
C ASP A 448 -9.16 20.47 33.90
N LYS A 449 -7.87 20.65 34.21
CA LYS A 449 -7.09 21.88 33.95
C LYS A 449 -6.15 21.75 32.74
N GLU A 450 -6.04 20.57 32.16
CA GLU A 450 -5.18 20.30 31.01
C GLU A 450 -6.00 20.40 29.73
N CYS A 451 -5.41 20.97 28.68
CA CYS A 451 -6.15 21.26 27.44
C CYS A 451 -6.01 20.17 26.38
N PHE A 452 -4.98 19.35 26.46
CA PHE A 452 -4.74 18.29 25.48
C PHE A 452 -5.82 17.23 25.62
N SER A 453 -6.14 16.47 24.58
CA SER A 453 -7.24 15.49 24.63
C SER A 453 -6.83 14.16 24.01
N SER A 454 -5.74 13.55 24.48
CA SER A 454 -5.30 12.22 24.02
C SER A 454 -4.44 11.52 25.05
N GLU A 455 -4.69 10.24 25.27
CA GLU A 455 -3.77 9.36 25.98
C GLU A 455 -2.43 9.19 25.25
N SER A 456 -2.44 9.23 23.91
CA SER A 456 -1.23 9.19 23.07
C SER A 456 -0.40 10.47 23.15
N PHE A 457 -1.03 11.61 23.46
CA PHE A 457 -0.35 12.86 23.76
C PHE A 457 0.21 12.85 25.20
N ASN A 458 -0.60 12.38 26.15
CA ASN A 458 -0.26 12.53 27.57
C ASN A 458 0.95 11.68 27.99
N LEU A 459 1.20 10.55 27.33
CA LEU A 459 2.39 9.73 27.62
C LEU A 459 3.72 10.47 27.37
N PRO A 460 4.03 10.95 26.14
CA PRO A 460 5.26 11.73 25.89
C PRO A 460 5.32 13.01 26.72
N TYR A 461 4.18 13.65 26.96
CA TYR A 461 4.11 14.82 27.83
C TYR A 461 4.51 14.49 29.29
N ASP A 462 4.05 13.36 29.83
CA ASP A 462 4.41 12.90 31.17
C ASP A 462 5.88 12.44 31.26
N LEU A 463 6.42 11.82 30.21
CA LEU A 463 7.86 11.50 30.10
C LEU A 463 8.71 12.77 30.28
N ARG A 464 8.38 13.82 29.53
CA ARG A 464 9.07 15.12 29.62
C ARG A 464 8.90 15.74 31.00
N ARG A 465 7.66 15.85 31.49
CA ARG A 465 7.34 16.61 32.70
C ARG A 465 7.80 15.94 33.99
N GLN A 466 7.73 14.61 34.07
CA GLN A 466 7.96 13.86 35.31
C GLN A 466 9.34 13.19 35.35
N PHE A 467 9.95 12.92 34.19
CA PHE A 467 11.22 12.21 34.08
C PHE A 467 12.32 13.01 33.35
N ASP A 468 12.03 14.21 32.84
CA ASP A 468 12.95 15.01 32.02
C ASP A 468 13.45 14.23 30.79
N MET A 469 12.58 13.36 30.27
CA MET A 469 12.82 12.53 29.10
C MET A 469 12.19 13.21 27.89
N ASP A 470 12.99 14.03 27.20
CA ASP A 470 12.50 14.92 26.15
C ASP A 470 13.14 14.70 24.77
N ARG A 471 13.97 13.66 24.61
CA ARG A 471 14.50 13.21 23.32
C ARG A 471 13.42 12.43 22.56
N ILE A 472 12.41 13.17 22.09
CA ILE A 472 11.25 12.65 21.39
C ILE A 472 11.37 12.98 19.90
N TYR A 473 11.29 11.96 19.05
CA TYR A 473 11.47 12.12 17.61
C TYR A 473 10.32 11.50 16.80
N LEU A 474 9.98 12.13 15.68
CA LEU A 474 9.19 11.53 14.62
C LEU A 474 10.14 11.12 13.49
N ASN A 475 10.17 9.84 13.13
CA ASN A 475 11.03 9.35 12.05
C ASN A 475 10.23 9.31 10.72
N PRO A 476 10.49 10.23 9.76
CA PRO A 476 9.74 10.30 8.52
C PRO A 476 9.95 9.10 7.58
N ARG A 477 10.97 8.26 7.83
CA ARG A 477 11.22 7.01 7.08
C ARG A 477 10.33 5.84 7.54
N VAL A 478 9.73 5.93 8.73
CA VAL A 478 8.90 4.87 9.30
C VAL A 478 7.44 5.11 8.90
N ILE A 479 7.15 4.85 7.63
CA ILE A 479 5.83 5.06 7.04
C ILE A 479 4.91 3.90 7.39
N ASN A 480 3.68 4.22 7.82
CA ASN A 480 2.63 3.23 8.04
C ASN A 480 1.25 3.78 7.64
N SER A 481 0.25 2.91 7.56
CA SER A 481 -1.15 3.32 7.30
C SER A 481 -2.15 2.29 7.79
N TYR A 482 -3.35 2.74 8.14
CA TYR A 482 -4.47 1.86 8.47
C TYR A 482 -5.11 1.20 7.24
N GLU A 483 -4.86 1.71 6.02
CA GLU A 483 -5.39 1.12 4.79
C GLU A 483 -4.27 0.77 3.80
N TRP A 484 -4.31 -0.46 3.27
CA TRP A 484 -3.31 -0.99 2.33
C TRP A 484 -3.06 -0.07 1.13
N LYS A 485 -4.14 0.50 0.57
CA LYS A 485 -4.07 1.35 -0.61
C LYS A 485 -3.26 2.63 -0.36
N TYR A 486 -3.31 3.18 0.86
CA TYR A 486 -2.51 4.35 1.20
C TYR A 486 -1.09 3.94 1.58
N TYR A 487 -0.93 2.85 2.33
CA TYR A 487 0.40 2.29 2.66
C TYR A 487 1.29 2.12 1.42
N VAL A 488 0.80 1.36 0.43
CA VAL A 488 1.51 1.11 -0.84
C VAL A 488 1.74 2.41 -1.61
N TRP A 489 0.77 3.32 -1.59
CA TRP A 489 0.87 4.58 -2.31
C TRP A 489 1.99 5.48 -1.78
N PHE A 490 2.07 5.65 -0.46
CA PHE A 490 3.09 6.51 0.13
C PHE A 490 4.49 5.91 0.03
N LYS A 491 4.64 4.57 0.05
CA LYS A 491 5.91 3.92 -0.30
C LYS A 491 6.32 4.12 -1.77
N LEU A 492 5.36 4.16 -2.69
CA LEU A 492 5.63 4.35 -4.13
C LEU A 492 5.99 5.79 -4.51
N GLY A 493 5.76 6.78 -3.63
CA GLY A 493 6.11 8.15 -3.96
C GLY A 493 5.84 9.15 -2.85
N MET A 494 6.90 9.53 -2.14
CA MET A 494 6.92 10.74 -1.33
C MET A 494 7.59 11.91 -2.05
N GLY A 495 7.25 13.12 -1.59
CA GLY A 495 7.93 14.35 -1.96
C GLY A 495 7.25 15.15 -3.07
N VAL A 496 7.25 16.46 -2.89
CA VAL A 496 6.89 17.50 -3.86
C VAL A 496 5.39 17.81 -3.96
N SER A 497 4.91 18.69 -3.08
CA SER A 497 4.23 19.95 -3.44
C SER A 497 4.05 20.81 -2.19
N MET A 498 4.30 22.10 -2.32
CA MET A 498 4.34 23.04 -1.19
C MET A 498 3.04 23.82 -1.09
N VAL A 499 2.26 23.55 -0.04
CA VAL A 499 1.33 24.54 0.51
C VAL A 499 1.60 24.60 2.01
N LYS A 500 2.21 25.68 2.49
CA LYS A 500 2.33 25.96 3.92
C LYS A 500 0.94 26.29 4.47
N ALA A 501 0.21 25.27 4.90
CA ALA A 501 -1.10 25.41 5.51
C ALA A 501 -1.13 24.67 6.85
N LYS A 502 -1.64 25.34 7.88
CA LYS A 502 -1.92 24.73 9.18
C LYS A 502 -3.39 24.31 9.21
N MET A 503 -3.66 23.06 9.57
CA MET A 503 -5.04 22.67 9.89
C MET A 503 -5.33 23.08 11.33
N VAL A 504 -6.30 23.97 11.51
CA VAL A 504 -6.84 24.31 12.83
C VAL A 504 -8.17 23.59 12.97
N ILE A 505 -8.24 22.65 13.91
CA ILE A 505 -9.51 22.04 14.32
C ILE A 505 -10.15 23.01 15.32
N GLY A 506 -11.40 23.42 15.05
CA GLY A 506 -12.15 24.38 15.88
C GLY A 506 -12.01 25.85 15.46
N ASP A 507 -12.49 26.76 16.32
CA ASP A 507 -12.39 28.20 16.08
C ASP A 507 -10.96 28.69 16.33
N THR A 508 -10.31 29.15 15.25
CA THR A 508 -8.96 29.76 15.27
C THR A 508 -8.79 30.86 16.32
N LYS A 509 -9.85 31.63 16.63
CA LYS A 509 -9.80 32.72 17.63
C LYS A 509 -9.79 32.22 19.07
N ARG A 510 -10.12 30.95 19.27
CA ARG A 510 -10.20 30.29 20.57
C ARG A 510 -9.01 29.36 20.83
N VAL A 511 -8.03 29.33 19.93
CA VAL A 511 -6.74 28.66 20.15
C VAL A 511 -5.96 29.43 21.21
N TRP A 512 -5.43 28.72 22.19
CA TRP A 512 -4.65 29.29 23.29
C TRP A 512 -3.44 28.40 23.61
N VAL A 513 -2.55 28.82 24.50
CA VAL A 513 -1.33 28.06 24.83
C VAL A 513 -1.38 27.59 26.28
N TRP A 514 -1.09 26.31 26.50
CA TRP A 514 -0.95 25.69 27.83
C TRP A 514 0.34 24.89 27.90
N ASP A 515 1.13 25.13 28.93
CA ASP A 515 2.44 24.49 29.17
C ASP A 515 3.34 24.45 27.91
N GLY A 516 3.36 25.57 27.17
CA GLY A 516 4.15 25.72 25.95
C GLY A 516 3.54 25.10 24.68
N GLY A 517 2.38 24.44 24.75
CA GLY A 517 1.72 23.83 23.59
C GLY A 517 0.39 24.47 23.18
N ASP A 518 0.08 24.38 21.88
CA ASP A 518 -1.18 24.85 21.29
C ASP A 518 -2.37 23.99 21.75
N CYS A 519 -3.31 24.65 22.40
CA CYS A 519 -4.62 24.14 22.82
C CYS A 519 -5.68 24.56 21.81
N HIS A 520 -6.37 23.57 21.28
CA HIS A 520 -7.46 23.77 20.33
C HIS A 520 -8.80 23.44 20.99
N PRO A 521 -9.82 24.28 20.82
CA PRO A 521 -11.17 23.96 21.27
C PRO A 521 -11.73 22.83 20.39
N TRP A 522 -11.98 21.68 21.00
CA TRP A 522 -12.61 20.53 20.36
C TRP A 522 -14.11 20.72 20.21
#